data_AF-A0A416JXW9-F1
#
_entry.id   AF-A0A416JXW9-F1
#
_cell.length_a   1.000
_cell.length_b   1.000
_cell.length_c   1.000
_cell.angle_alpha   90.00
_cell.angle_beta   90.00
_cell.angle_gamma   90.00
#
_symmetry.space_group_name_H-M   'P 1'
#
loop_
_entity.id
_entity.type
_entity.pdbx_description
1 polymer ?
#
loop_
_entity_poly.entity_id
_entity_poly.type
_entity_poly.pdbx_seq_one_letter_code
_entity_poly.pdbx_strand_id
1 'polypeptide(L)'
;MQYILIFLAVLAVILCMNVFIFLAVRQAADKVKEQVEGRFMDELSSFDELYEQKAARLQKLKEEQELLNSNIFQKKTDHEKKTEAKAEAPVRTAGNKGFDIPVSRTANPEFFKEYRYVRDRFRVNARDLVEAVLKLPADEEMKRGNLAAKALEVLSQETAFSMSTLEGEEQLQLIGEALPEECHCLLKMYLEELETEEKQDQFCAIGFWEYLGTTKALYSGDVAVYTPDPDALAGEPVTLIQDETICEGVRVRRGSRMYDFSI
;
A
#
# COMPACT_ATOMS: atom_id res chain seq x y z
N MET A 1 -33.89 -2.75 -57.08
CA MET A 1 -34.22 -3.98 -56.30
C MET A 1 -32.98 -4.67 -55.73
N GLN A 2 -31.94 -4.98 -56.52
CA GLN A 2 -30.72 -5.64 -56.01
C GLN A 2 -29.96 -4.83 -54.93
N TYR A 3 -29.78 -3.52 -55.08
CA TYR A 3 -29.09 -2.69 -54.08
C TYR A 3 -29.84 -2.60 -52.73
N ILE A 4 -31.18 -2.66 -52.75
CA ILE A 4 -32.00 -2.65 -51.53
C ILE A 4 -31.85 -3.97 -50.78
N LEU A 5 -31.76 -5.10 -51.50
CA LEU A 5 -31.51 -6.42 -50.91
C LEU A 5 -30.10 -6.52 -50.29
N ILE A 6 -29.08 -5.95 -50.93
CA ILE A 6 -27.72 -5.92 -50.38
C ILE A 6 -27.67 -5.05 -49.12
N PHE A 7 -28.33 -3.89 -49.12
CA PHE A 7 -28.40 -3.02 -47.95
C PHE A 7 -29.10 -3.70 -46.76
N LEU A 8 -30.22 -4.40 -47.02
CA LEU A 8 -30.92 -5.19 -46.00
C LEU A 8 -30.05 -6.33 -45.44
N ALA A 9 -29.26 -6.99 -46.29
CA ALA A 9 -28.35 -8.05 -45.86
C ALA A 9 -27.22 -7.50 -44.96
N VAL A 10 -26.62 -6.37 -45.32
CA VAL A 10 -25.56 -5.73 -44.50
C VAL A 10 -26.13 -5.27 -43.15
N LEU A 11 -27.33 -4.68 -43.15
CA LEU A 11 -27.98 -4.25 -41.92
C LEU A 11 -28.30 -5.42 -40.98
N ALA A 12 -28.73 -6.57 -41.54
CA ALA A 12 -28.94 -7.78 -40.76
C ALA A 12 -27.64 -8.32 -40.14
N VAL A 13 -26.51 -8.25 -40.86
CA VAL A 13 -25.21 -8.69 -40.36
C VAL A 13 -24.71 -7.78 -39.23
N ILE A 14 -24.84 -6.47 -39.36
CA ILE A 14 -24.46 -5.50 -38.31
C ILE A 14 -25.30 -5.72 -37.05
N LEU A 15 -26.60 -5.96 -37.22
CA LEU A 15 -27.50 -6.22 -36.08
C LEU A 15 -27.14 -7.54 -35.37
N CYS A 16 -26.82 -8.60 -36.12
CA CYS A 16 -26.32 -9.85 -35.55
C CYS A 16 -25.01 -9.67 -34.79
N MET A 17 -24.05 -8.89 -35.31
CA MET A 17 -22.78 -8.60 -34.62
C MET A 17 -23.01 -7.84 -33.31
N ASN A 18 -23.87 -6.83 -33.32
CA ASN A 18 -24.20 -6.07 -32.10
C ASN A 18 -24.90 -6.95 -31.04
N VAL A 19 -25.78 -7.85 -31.45
CA VAL A 19 -26.40 -8.83 -30.52
C VAL A 19 -25.35 -9.78 -29.95
N PHE A 20 -24.39 -10.22 -30.75
CA PHE A 20 -23.33 -11.11 -30.29
C PHE A 20 -22.41 -10.43 -29.26
N ILE A 21 -22.01 -9.18 -29.53
CA ILE A 21 -21.22 -8.37 -28.59
C ILE A 21 -21.99 -8.17 -27.28
N PHE A 22 -23.29 -7.85 -27.37
CA PHE A 22 -24.13 -7.68 -26.18
C PHE A 22 -24.24 -8.97 -25.34
N LEU A 23 -24.37 -10.13 -25.98
CA LEU A 23 -24.39 -11.42 -25.28
C LEU A 23 -23.03 -11.76 -24.66
N ALA A 24 -21.92 -11.45 -25.33
CA ALA A 24 -20.58 -11.67 -24.80
C ALA A 24 -20.32 -10.81 -23.54
N VAL A 25 -20.72 -9.54 -23.57
CA VAL A 25 -20.61 -8.63 -22.41
C VAL A 25 -21.48 -9.13 -21.26
N ARG A 26 -22.70 -9.61 -21.54
CA ARG A 26 -23.58 -10.17 -20.50
C ARG A 26 -23.00 -11.43 -19.87
N GLN A 27 -22.43 -12.34 -20.66
CA GLN A 27 -21.75 -13.54 -20.15
C GLN A 27 -20.49 -13.20 -19.34
N ALA A 28 -19.75 -12.16 -19.74
CA ALA A 28 -18.61 -11.67 -18.97
C ALA A 28 -19.06 -11.09 -17.62
N ALA A 29 -20.14 -10.29 -17.61
CA ALA A 29 -20.72 -9.73 -16.38
C ALA A 29 -21.24 -10.81 -15.44
N ASP A 30 -21.92 -11.83 -15.96
CA ASP A 30 -22.43 -12.95 -15.15
C ASP A 30 -21.28 -13.77 -14.52
N LYS A 31 -20.19 -14.02 -15.27
CA LYS A 31 -18.99 -14.70 -14.74
C LYS A 31 -18.24 -13.89 -13.69
N VAL A 32 -18.17 -12.57 -13.86
CA VAL A 32 -17.57 -11.67 -12.86
C VAL A 32 -18.43 -11.64 -11.60
N LYS A 33 -19.76 -11.60 -11.73
CA LYS A 33 -20.67 -11.61 -10.58
C LYS A 33 -20.55 -12.91 -9.76
N GLU A 34 -20.44 -14.05 -10.42
CA GLU A 34 -20.31 -15.37 -9.76
C GLU A 34 -18.94 -15.54 -9.06
N GLN A 35 -17.85 -14.99 -9.62
CA GLN A 35 -16.54 -14.98 -8.96
C GLN A 35 -16.44 -13.99 -7.79
N VAL A 36 -17.14 -12.86 -7.88
CA VAL A 36 -17.19 -11.82 -6.85
C VAL A 36 -18.02 -12.33 -5.67
N GLU A 37 -19.24 -12.82 -5.87
CA GLU A 37 -20.09 -13.29 -4.77
C GLU A 37 -19.43 -14.44 -3.97
N GLY A 38 -18.72 -15.36 -4.63
CA GLY A 38 -18.01 -16.45 -3.95
C GLY A 38 -16.84 -15.99 -3.09
N ARG A 39 -15.99 -15.08 -3.60
CA ARG A 39 -14.82 -14.59 -2.84
C ARG A 39 -15.20 -13.61 -1.73
N PHE A 40 -16.20 -12.75 -1.96
CA PHE A 40 -16.65 -11.81 -0.94
C PHE A 40 -17.36 -12.50 0.23
N MET A 41 -18.07 -13.62 0.00
CA MET A 41 -18.69 -14.42 1.07
C MET A 41 -17.68 -15.21 1.90
N ASP A 42 -16.65 -15.79 1.27
CA ASP A 42 -15.57 -16.47 1.99
C ASP A 42 -14.76 -15.48 2.85
N GLU A 43 -14.52 -14.27 2.34
CA GLU A 43 -13.82 -13.23 3.11
C GLU A 43 -14.68 -12.66 4.24
N LEU A 44 -15.98 -12.38 4.01
CA LEU A 44 -16.88 -11.90 5.07
C LEU A 44 -17.07 -12.92 6.21
N SER A 45 -17.22 -14.21 5.88
CA SER A 45 -17.38 -15.26 6.89
C SER A 45 -16.13 -15.38 7.76
N SER A 46 -14.94 -15.21 7.18
CA SER A 46 -13.68 -15.17 7.94
C SER A 46 -13.55 -13.95 8.86
N PHE A 47 -14.13 -12.81 8.49
CA PHE A 47 -14.15 -11.62 9.33
C PHE A 47 -15.09 -11.75 10.52
N ASP A 48 -16.30 -12.30 10.33
CA ASP A 48 -17.25 -12.51 11.43
C ASP A 48 -16.69 -13.47 12.50
N GLU A 49 -16.01 -14.54 12.09
CA GLU A 49 -15.36 -15.49 13.01
C GLU A 49 -14.23 -14.83 13.82
N LEU A 50 -13.51 -13.88 13.21
CA LEU A 50 -12.48 -13.08 13.86
C LEU A 50 -13.07 -12.07 14.88
N TYR A 51 -14.23 -11.49 14.58
CA TYR A 51 -14.93 -10.59 15.49
C TYR A 51 -15.49 -11.33 16.70
N GLU A 52 -16.10 -12.51 16.51
CA GLU A 52 -16.60 -13.34 17.61
C GLU A 52 -15.45 -13.79 18.53
N GLN A 53 -14.31 -14.19 17.95
CA GLN A 53 -13.14 -14.55 18.76
C GLN A 53 -12.59 -13.38 19.58
N LYS A 54 -12.56 -12.15 19.03
CA LYS A 54 -12.13 -10.97 19.78
C LYS A 54 -13.14 -10.58 20.86
N ALA A 55 -14.44 -10.66 20.58
CA ALA A 55 -15.50 -10.40 21.57
C ALA A 55 -15.44 -11.39 22.75
N ALA A 56 -15.24 -12.68 22.47
CA ALA A 56 -15.09 -13.71 23.49
C ALA A 56 -13.80 -13.53 24.33
N ARG A 57 -12.70 -13.10 23.72
CA ARG A 57 -11.46 -12.77 24.46
C ARG A 57 -11.64 -11.54 25.37
N LEU A 58 -12.38 -10.53 24.92
CA LEU A 58 -12.69 -9.35 25.74
C LEU A 58 -13.55 -9.70 26.96
N GLN A 59 -14.51 -10.62 26.83
CA GLN A 59 -15.30 -11.10 27.98
C GLN A 59 -14.44 -11.86 28.98
N LYS A 60 -13.57 -12.78 28.52
CA LYS A 60 -12.65 -13.51 29.40
C LYS A 60 -11.68 -12.59 30.14
N LEU A 61 -11.16 -11.56 29.45
CA LEU A 61 -10.28 -10.56 30.08
C LEU A 61 -11.02 -9.70 31.12
N LYS A 62 -12.30 -9.38 30.89
CA LYS A 62 -13.14 -8.68 31.89
C LYS A 62 -13.42 -9.55 33.11
N GLU A 63 -13.73 -10.83 32.92
CA GLU A 63 -13.92 -11.79 34.02
C GLU A 63 -12.64 -12.00 34.82
N GLU A 64 -11.48 -12.12 34.15
CA GLU A 64 -10.18 -12.18 34.82
C GLU A 64 -9.87 -10.90 35.60
N GLN A 65 -10.24 -9.72 35.09
CA GLN A 65 -10.06 -8.44 35.78
C GLN A 65 -10.98 -8.32 37.01
N GLU A 66 -12.21 -8.81 36.95
CA GLU A 66 -13.12 -8.87 38.11
C GLU A 66 -12.66 -9.88 39.16
N LEU A 67 -12.14 -11.04 38.74
CA LEU A 67 -11.52 -12.03 39.62
C LEU A 67 -10.23 -11.49 40.26
N LEU A 68 -9.41 -10.72 39.54
CA LEU A 68 -8.22 -10.09 40.11
C LEU A 68 -8.59 -8.99 41.11
N ASN A 69 -9.59 -8.15 40.78
CA ASN A 69 -10.05 -7.08 41.66
C ASN A 69 -10.68 -7.61 42.95
N SER A 70 -11.46 -8.68 42.89
CA SER A 70 -11.99 -9.36 44.08
C SER A 70 -10.89 -10.00 44.95
N ASN A 71 -9.86 -10.59 44.33
CA ASN A 71 -8.69 -11.12 45.04
C ASN A 71 -7.82 -10.02 45.67
N ILE A 72 -7.71 -8.85 45.05
CA ILE A 72 -7.02 -7.68 45.63
C ILE A 72 -7.83 -7.10 46.81
N PHE A 73 -9.16 -7.14 46.74
CA PHE A 73 -10.03 -6.72 47.85
C PHE A 73 -9.90 -7.64 49.07
N GLN A 74 -9.76 -8.96 48.87
CA GLN A 74 -9.49 -9.93 49.95
C GLN A 74 -8.06 -9.80 50.53
N LYS A 75 -7.05 -9.49 49.70
CA LYS A 75 -5.67 -9.30 50.18
C LYS A 75 -5.44 -7.99 50.94
N LYS A 76 -6.29 -6.98 50.77
CA LYS A 76 -6.21 -5.73 51.54
C LYS A 76 -6.77 -5.86 52.97
N THR A 77 -7.58 -6.89 53.25
CA THR A 77 -8.09 -7.16 54.62
C THR A 77 -7.10 -7.89 55.54
N ASP A 78 -6.04 -8.51 55.00
CA ASP A 78 -5.10 -9.31 55.80
C ASP A 78 -3.75 -8.62 56.07
N HIS A 79 -3.51 -7.42 55.52
CA HIS A 79 -2.20 -6.77 55.58
C HIS A 79 -1.96 -5.84 56.79
N GLU A 80 -2.85 -5.82 57.78
CA GLU A 80 -2.67 -4.98 58.98
C GLU A 80 -2.03 -5.67 60.20
N LYS A 81 -1.52 -6.91 60.07
CA LYS A 81 -0.79 -7.55 61.17
C LYS A 81 0.51 -8.25 60.73
N LYS A 82 1.58 -7.80 61.38
CA LYS A 82 2.95 -8.38 61.50
C LYS A 82 4.02 -7.88 60.55
N THR A 83 4.58 -6.75 60.97
CA THR A 83 6.00 -6.42 60.95
C THR A 83 6.87 -7.54 61.55
N GLU A 84 8.13 -7.60 61.08
CA GLU A 84 9.33 -8.25 61.64
C GLU A 84 9.59 -9.74 61.33
N ALA A 85 10.59 -10.02 60.48
CA ALA A 85 11.89 -10.61 60.86
C ALA A 85 12.62 -11.32 59.68
N LYS A 86 13.83 -10.82 59.40
CA LYS A 86 15.10 -11.49 59.00
C LYS A 86 15.15 -12.74 58.09
N ALA A 87 16.09 -12.63 57.14
CA ALA A 87 17.17 -13.56 56.75
C ALA A 87 16.97 -14.61 55.61
N GLU A 88 17.80 -14.42 54.57
CA GLU A 88 18.60 -15.39 53.79
C GLU A 88 18.00 -16.68 53.18
N ALA A 89 17.92 -16.67 51.82
CA ALA A 89 18.11 -17.73 50.80
C ALA A 89 17.26 -19.04 50.86
N PRO A 90 17.15 -19.85 49.79
CA PRO A 90 17.38 -19.66 48.35
C PRO A 90 16.08 -19.83 47.52
N VAL A 91 16.00 -19.25 46.32
CA VAL A 91 14.85 -19.48 45.41
C VAL A 91 14.91 -20.90 44.84
N ARG A 92 14.15 -21.80 45.44
CA ARG A 92 13.80 -23.11 44.87
C ARG A 92 12.80 -22.88 43.73
N THR A 93 13.19 -23.27 42.52
CA THR A 93 12.29 -23.50 41.40
C THR A 93 11.25 -24.55 41.78
N ALA A 94 10.02 -24.11 42.07
CA ALA A 94 8.87 -24.98 42.22
C ALA A 94 8.29 -25.27 40.84
N GLY A 95 8.40 -26.53 40.39
CA GLY A 95 7.70 -27.01 39.23
C GLY A 95 6.19 -27.01 39.48
N ASN A 96 5.45 -26.26 38.67
CA ASN A 96 4.00 -26.41 38.59
C ASN A 96 3.67 -27.51 37.59
N LYS A 97 3.21 -28.65 38.11
CA LYS A 97 2.43 -29.62 37.36
C LYS A 97 0.99 -29.10 37.25
N GLY A 98 0.46 -29.12 36.03
CA GLY A 98 -0.98 -29.23 35.78
C GLY A 98 -1.70 -27.92 35.48
N PHE A 99 -1.55 -27.43 34.26
CA PHE A 99 -2.66 -27.04 33.38
C PHE A 99 -2.09 -27.05 31.95
N ASP A 100 -2.24 -28.19 31.26
CA ASP A 100 -2.02 -28.25 29.81
C ASP A 100 -3.20 -27.52 29.16
N ILE A 101 -3.08 -26.20 29.07
CA ILE A 101 -3.86 -25.42 28.11
C ILE A 101 -3.42 -25.94 26.74
N PRO A 102 -4.32 -26.45 25.88
CA PRO A 102 -3.96 -26.81 24.53
C PRO A 102 -3.68 -25.50 23.79
N VAL A 103 -2.45 -25.00 23.91
CA VAL A 103 -1.90 -24.00 23.01
C VAL A 103 -2.00 -24.64 21.64
N SER A 104 -2.70 -24.00 20.70
CA SER A 104 -2.72 -24.48 19.33
C SER A 104 -1.28 -24.77 18.92
N ARG A 105 -1.01 -26.00 18.45
CA ARG A 105 0.34 -26.45 18.04
C ARG A 105 0.85 -25.73 16.78
N THR A 106 0.34 -24.54 16.50
CA THR A 106 0.77 -23.59 15.48
C THR A 106 1.73 -22.55 16.02
N ALA A 107 1.84 -22.35 17.34
CA ALA A 107 2.86 -21.49 17.93
C ALA A 107 4.17 -22.27 18.11
N ASN A 108 5.20 -21.95 17.31
CA ASN A 108 6.54 -22.50 17.50
C ASN A 108 7.01 -22.17 18.94
N PRO A 109 7.27 -23.16 19.81
CA PRO A 109 7.71 -22.92 21.18
C PRO A 109 9.06 -22.18 21.26
N GLU A 110 9.84 -22.24 20.18
CA GLU A 110 11.10 -21.53 20.05
C GLU A 110 10.96 -20.14 19.41
N PHE A 111 9.75 -19.72 19.01
CA PHE A 111 9.50 -18.44 18.31
C PHE A 111 10.14 -17.25 19.01
N PHE A 112 9.96 -17.12 20.34
CA PHE A 112 10.55 -16.00 21.07
C PHE A 112 12.09 -16.05 21.11
N LYS A 113 12.69 -17.24 21.08
CA LYS A 113 14.15 -17.39 21.03
C LYS A 113 14.67 -17.10 19.62
N GLU A 114 13.97 -17.60 18.60
CA GLU A 114 14.27 -17.34 17.18
C GLU A 114 14.11 -15.85 16.84
N TYR A 115 12.99 -15.23 17.22
CA TYR A 115 12.76 -13.80 17.04
C TYR A 115 13.80 -12.96 17.78
N ARG A 116 14.10 -13.27 19.04
CA ARG A 116 15.15 -12.57 19.79
C ARG A 116 16.51 -12.73 19.11
N TYR A 117 16.83 -13.92 18.62
CA TYR A 117 18.06 -14.18 17.89
C TYR A 117 18.14 -13.35 16.59
N VAL A 118 17.03 -13.28 15.82
CA VAL A 118 16.94 -12.47 14.61
C VAL A 118 17.10 -11.00 14.97
N ARG A 119 16.28 -10.45 15.86
CA ARG A 119 16.35 -9.06 16.33
C ARG A 119 17.73 -8.66 16.83
N ASP A 120 18.34 -9.48 17.69
CA ASP A 120 19.63 -9.14 18.29
C ASP A 120 20.75 -9.07 17.24
N ARG A 121 20.61 -9.82 16.12
CA ARG A 121 21.50 -9.78 14.95
C ARG A 121 21.07 -8.77 13.89
N PHE A 122 19.78 -8.45 13.83
CA PHE A 122 19.16 -7.50 12.91
C PHE A 122 19.25 -6.09 13.49
N ARG A 123 20.48 -5.59 13.64
CA ARG A 123 20.75 -4.21 14.05
C ARG A 123 20.91 -3.33 12.83
N VAL A 124 19.79 -2.93 12.24
CA VAL A 124 19.80 -1.98 11.13
C VAL A 124 19.72 -0.56 11.70
N ASN A 125 20.74 0.26 11.42
CA ASN A 125 20.66 1.69 11.69
C ASN A 125 19.88 2.35 10.55
N ALA A 126 18.63 2.74 10.83
CA ALA A 126 17.75 3.33 9.84
C ALA A 126 18.32 4.60 9.21
N ARG A 127 19.04 5.44 9.97
CA ARG A 127 19.64 6.67 9.44
C ARG A 127 20.75 6.38 8.45
N ASP A 128 21.69 5.51 8.82
CA ASP A 128 22.80 5.13 7.93
C ASP A 128 22.28 4.51 6.63
N LEU A 129 21.17 3.76 6.72
CA LEU A 129 20.52 3.14 5.57
C LEU A 129 19.87 4.18 4.65
N VAL A 130 19.11 5.11 5.22
CA VAL A 130 18.51 6.21 4.46
C VAL A 130 19.59 7.05 3.79
N GLU A 131 20.67 7.38 4.51
CA GLU A 131 21.81 8.11 3.97
C GLU A 131 22.50 7.35 2.83
N ALA A 132 22.70 6.03 2.99
CA ALA A 132 23.26 5.18 1.95
C ALA A 132 22.37 5.16 0.69
N VAL A 133 21.05 5.05 0.86
CA VAL A 133 20.09 5.07 -0.26
C VAL A 133 20.08 6.44 -0.95
N LEU A 134 20.18 7.55 -0.22
CA LEU A 134 20.26 8.90 -0.79
C LEU A 134 21.53 9.10 -1.62
N LYS A 135 22.66 8.52 -1.22
CA LYS A 135 23.95 8.61 -1.92
C LYS A 135 24.03 7.78 -3.21
N LEU A 136 23.09 6.85 -3.44
CA LEU A 136 23.09 6.07 -4.67
C LEU A 136 22.93 6.98 -5.90
N PRO A 137 23.62 6.70 -7.01
CA PRO A 137 23.43 7.47 -8.23
C PRO A 137 22.01 7.27 -8.78
N ALA A 138 21.41 8.35 -9.28
CA ALA A 138 20.13 8.27 -10.00
C ALA A 138 20.34 7.55 -11.33
N ASP A 139 19.50 6.56 -11.61
CA ASP A 139 19.45 5.90 -12.91
C ASP A 139 18.65 6.75 -13.93
N GLU A 140 18.61 6.31 -15.19
CA GLU A 140 17.92 7.03 -16.27
C GLU A 140 16.41 7.16 -16.02
N GLU A 141 15.79 6.14 -15.40
CA GLU A 141 14.37 6.21 -15.01
C GLU A 141 14.16 7.28 -13.95
N MET A 142 15.03 7.37 -12.94
CA MET A 142 14.95 8.43 -11.94
C MET A 142 15.13 9.82 -12.52
N LYS A 143 16.03 9.97 -13.51
CA LYS A 143 16.16 11.24 -14.24
C LYS A 143 14.85 11.60 -14.94
N ARG A 144 14.19 10.63 -15.59
CA ARG A 144 12.88 10.82 -16.23
C ARG A 144 11.82 11.26 -15.21
N GLY A 145 11.74 10.59 -14.06
CA GLY A 145 10.82 10.97 -12.99
C GLY A 145 11.06 12.38 -12.43
N ASN A 146 12.33 12.77 -12.30
CA ASN A 146 12.71 14.12 -11.86
C ASN A 146 12.39 15.19 -12.91
N LEU A 147 12.57 14.89 -14.21
CA LEU A 147 12.13 15.77 -15.29
C LEU A 147 10.61 15.92 -15.29
N ALA A 148 9.86 14.86 -14.99
CA ALA A 148 8.41 14.93 -14.87
C ALA A 148 7.99 15.79 -13.66
N ALA A 149 8.72 15.72 -12.55
CA ALA A 149 8.50 16.61 -11.41
C ALA A 149 8.71 18.08 -11.79
N LYS A 150 9.80 18.42 -12.49
CA LYS A 150 10.04 19.77 -13.01
C LYS A 150 8.96 20.23 -13.99
N ALA A 151 8.51 19.34 -14.89
CA ALA A 151 7.45 19.63 -15.85
C ALA A 151 6.13 20.00 -15.15
N LEU A 152 5.78 19.29 -14.06
CA LEU A 152 4.58 19.55 -13.26
C LEU A 152 4.64 20.85 -12.45
N GLU A 153 5.82 21.39 -12.15
CA GLU A 153 5.96 22.72 -11.54
C GLU A 153 5.52 23.84 -12.50
N VAL A 154 5.71 23.63 -13.80
CA VAL A 154 5.28 24.56 -14.86
C VAL A 154 3.84 24.29 -15.27
N LEU A 155 3.52 23.02 -15.55
CA LEU A 155 2.19 22.57 -15.94
C LEU A 155 1.43 22.13 -14.68
N SER A 156 0.85 23.08 -13.96
CA SER A 156 -0.02 22.78 -12.83
C SER A 156 -1.34 22.13 -13.28
N GLN A 157 -2.06 21.50 -12.35
CA GLN A 157 -3.38 20.92 -12.64
C GLN A 157 -4.37 22.00 -13.15
N GLU A 158 -4.35 23.18 -12.54
CA GLU A 158 -5.21 24.30 -12.95
C GLU A 158 -4.84 24.77 -14.35
N THR A 159 -3.54 24.84 -14.66
CA THR A 159 -3.05 25.23 -15.99
C THR A 159 -3.49 24.19 -17.04
N ALA A 160 -3.28 22.90 -16.79
CA ALA A 160 -3.71 21.83 -17.68
C ALA A 160 -5.23 21.83 -17.90
N PHE A 161 -6.00 22.05 -16.84
CA PHE A 161 -7.45 22.15 -16.93
C PHE A 161 -7.88 23.38 -17.75
N SER A 162 -7.26 24.54 -17.53
CA SER A 162 -7.57 25.75 -18.31
C SER A 162 -7.23 25.61 -19.80
N MET A 163 -6.13 24.91 -20.12
CA MET A 163 -5.75 24.64 -21.51
C MET A 163 -6.70 23.66 -22.20
N SER A 164 -7.42 22.82 -21.45
CA SER A 164 -8.34 21.82 -22.03
C SER A 164 -9.49 22.43 -22.85
N THR A 165 -9.75 23.74 -22.71
CA THR A 165 -10.74 24.46 -23.52
C THR A 165 -10.25 24.83 -24.93
N LEU A 166 -8.95 24.73 -25.19
CA LEU A 166 -8.31 25.04 -26.48
C LEU A 166 -8.29 23.81 -27.39
N GLU A 167 -8.01 24.01 -28.68
CA GLU A 167 -7.80 22.89 -29.60
C GLU A 167 -6.46 22.18 -29.33
N GLY A 168 -6.36 20.88 -29.62
CA GLY A 168 -5.18 20.08 -29.30
C GLY A 168 -3.87 20.60 -29.91
N GLU A 169 -3.92 21.21 -31.09
CA GLU A 169 -2.75 21.85 -31.73
C GLU A 169 -2.27 23.09 -30.95
N GLU A 170 -3.20 23.91 -30.47
CA GLU A 170 -2.89 25.09 -29.66
C GLU A 170 -2.35 24.68 -28.29
N GLN A 171 -2.91 23.64 -27.67
CA GLN A 171 -2.40 23.07 -26.41
C GLN A 171 -0.96 22.58 -26.57
N LEU A 172 -0.67 21.85 -27.66
CA LEU A 172 0.68 21.38 -27.95
C LEU A 172 1.67 22.52 -28.14
N GLN A 173 1.28 23.56 -28.87
CA GLN A 173 2.14 24.72 -29.07
C GLN A 173 2.45 25.41 -27.74
N LEU A 174 1.43 25.69 -26.93
CA LEU A 174 1.60 26.35 -25.64
C LEU A 174 2.47 25.53 -24.68
N ILE A 175 2.25 24.21 -24.61
CA ILE A 175 3.08 23.33 -23.77
C ILE A 175 4.50 23.27 -24.31
N GLY A 176 4.70 23.17 -25.63
CA GLY A 176 6.04 23.17 -26.24
C GLY A 176 6.81 24.47 -26.03
N GLU A 177 6.14 25.60 -25.88
CA GLU A 177 6.76 26.90 -25.56
C GLU A 177 6.98 27.12 -24.06
N ALA A 178 6.06 26.63 -23.21
CA ALA A 178 6.12 26.83 -21.77
C ALA A 178 7.05 25.83 -21.06
N LEU A 179 7.14 24.60 -21.57
CA LEU A 179 7.90 23.54 -20.93
C LEU A 179 9.41 23.80 -21.07
N PRO A 180 10.23 23.48 -20.05
CA PRO A 180 11.68 23.54 -20.20
C PRO A 180 12.17 22.59 -21.30
N GLU A 181 13.20 23.00 -22.06
CA GLU A 181 13.76 22.19 -23.16
C GLU A 181 14.17 20.77 -22.72
N GLU A 182 14.71 20.64 -21.50
CA GLU A 182 15.09 19.35 -20.91
C GLU A 182 13.91 18.37 -20.80
N CYS A 183 12.68 18.88 -20.66
CA CYS A 183 11.47 18.11 -20.47
C CYS A 183 10.76 17.79 -21.80
N HIS A 184 11.19 18.36 -22.93
CA HIS A 184 10.58 18.10 -24.25
C HIS A 184 10.66 16.63 -24.66
N CYS A 185 11.65 15.89 -24.15
CA CYS A 185 11.73 14.44 -24.34
C CYS A 185 10.50 13.72 -23.79
N LEU A 186 9.91 14.17 -22.67
CA LEU A 186 8.72 13.57 -22.07
C LEU A 186 7.48 13.80 -22.95
N LEU A 187 7.34 15.00 -23.51
CA LEU A 187 6.26 15.32 -24.44
C LEU A 187 6.36 14.46 -25.70
N LYS A 188 7.58 14.31 -26.24
CA LYS A 188 7.82 13.45 -27.41
C LYS A 188 7.47 11.99 -27.13
N MET A 189 7.90 11.45 -25.99
CA MET A 189 7.58 10.08 -25.59
C MET A 189 6.07 9.87 -25.45
N TYR A 190 5.36 10.83 -24.86
CA TYR A 190 3.89 10.77 -24.74
C TYR A 190 3.20 10.77 -26.10
N LEU A 191 3.67 11.59 -27.05
CA LEU A 191 3.13 11.60 -28.41
C LEU A 191 3.38 10.28 -29.15
N GLU A 192 4.57 9.71 -29.02
CA GLU A 192 4.90 8.38 -29.58
C GLU A 192 4.00 7.26 -28.98
N GLU A 193 3.70 7.34 -27.68
CA GLU A 193 2.76 6.42 -27.00
C GLU A 193 1.32 6.57 -27.56
N LEU A 194 0.85 7.80 -27.78
CA LEU A 194 -0.48 8.08 -28.36
C LEU A 194 -0.60 7.56 -29.80
N GLU A 195 0.44 7.74 -30.62
CA GLU A 195 0.49 7.22 -31.99
C GLU A 195 0.40 5.69 -32.04
N THR A 196 1.05 5.02 -31.09
CA THR A 196 1.11 3.55 -31.02
C THR A 196 -0.24 2.93 -30.63
N GLU A 197 -1.02 3.62 -29.79
CA GLU A 197 -2.30 3.11 -29.28
C GLU A 197 -3.49 3.32 -30.24
N GLU A 198 -3.26 3.79 -31.47
CA GLU A 198 -4.30 4.24 -32.41
C GLU A 198 -5.25 5.30 -31.81
N LYS A 199 -4.86 5.92 -30.68
CA LYS A 199 -5.55 7.02 -30.02
C LYS A 199 -5.13 8.34 -30.66
N GLN A 200 -5.37 8.44 -31.97
CA GLN A 200 -5.09 9.63 -32.76
C GLN A 200 -6.01 10.82 -32.45
N ASP A 201 -6.94 10.64 -31.49
CA ASP A 201 -7.78 11.72 -31.01
C ASP A 201 -6.91 12.78 -30.31
N GLN A 202 -7.12 14.03 -30.71
CA GLN A 202 -6.36 15.23 -30.36
C GLN A 202 -5.65 15.16 -29.01
N PHE A 203 -4.37 15.55 -29.02
CA PHE A 203 -3.60 15.78 -27.80
C PHE A 203 -4.44 16.55 -26.75
N CYS A 204 -4.36 16.08 -25.51
CA CYS A 204 -5.05 16.68 -24.38
C CYS A 204 -4.05 16.98 -23.25
N ALA A 205 -3.99 18.25 -22.83
CA ALA A 205 -3.13 18.73 -21.76
C ALA A 205 -3.37 18.00 -20.43
N ILE A 206 -4.62 17.61 -20.14
CA ILE A 206 -4.97 16.83 -18.95
C ILE A 206 -4.35 15.44 -19.03
N GLY A 207 -4.46 14.76 -20.18
CA GLY A 207 -3.86 13.44 -20.37
C GLY A 207 -2.33 13.48 -20.24
N PHE A 208 -1.69 14.51 -20.79
CA PHE A 208 -0.26 14.71 -20.61
C PHE A 208 0.12 15.02 -19.15
N TRP A 209 -0.68 15.82 -18.44
CA TRP A 209 -0.48 16.10 -17.03
C TRP A 209 -0.58 14.84 -16.16
N GLU A 210 -1.57 13.97 -16.42
CA GLU A 210 -1.70 12.67 -15.74
C GLU A 210 -0.53 11.73 -16.03
N TYR A 211 -0.04 11.73 -17.28
CA TYR A 211 1.16 10.99 -17.68
C TYR A 211 2.40 11.45 -16.90
N LEU A 212 2.61 12.77 -16.79
CA LEU A 212 3.69 13.32 -15.98
C LEU A 212 3.53 12.97 -14.50
N GLY A 213 2.31 13.05 -13.97
CA GLY A 213 2.00 12.66 -12.59
C GLY A 213 2.35 11.21 -12.29
N THR A 214 1.95 10.31 -13.19
CA THR A 214 2.25 8.87 -13.08
C THR A 214 3.76 8.61 -13.19
N THR A 215 4.43 9.26 -14.16
CA THR A 215 5.88 9.16 -14.35
C THR A 215 6.65 9.64 -13.12
N LYS A 216 6.24 10.76 -12.53
CA LYS A 216 6.80 11.26 -11.27
C LYS A 216 6.57 10.25 -10.14
N ALA A 217 5.35 9.75 -9.96
CA ALA A 217 5.02 8.85 -8.86
C ALA A 217 5.85 7.55 -8.90
N LEU A 218 6.02 6.99 -10.09
CA LEU A 218 6.73 5.73 -10.30
C LEU A 218 8.24 5.88 -10.24
N TYR A 219 8.78 6.97 -10.80
CA TYR A 219 10.21 7.05 -11.08
C TYR A 219 10.93 8.19 -10.37
N SER A 220 10.27 9.18 -9.78
CA SER A 220 10.99 10.30 -9.13
C SER A 220 11.99 9.83 -8.08
N GLY A 221 13.07 10.59 -7.95
CA GLY A 221 14.12 10.35 -6.97
C GLY A 221 13.71 10.64 -5.52
N ASP A 222 12.44 11.03 -5.29
CA ASP A 222 11.86 11.28 -3.98
C ASP A 222 11.99 10.02 -3.12
N VAL A 223 12.54 10.20 -1.92
CA VAL A 223 12.76 9.10 -0.99
C VAL A 223 11.61 9.07 0.01
N ALA A 224 10.93 7.93 0.10
CA ALA A 224 9.91 7.68 1.12
C ALA A 224 10.39 6.58 2.06
N VAL A 225 10.27 6.80 3.36
CA VAL A 225 10.67 5.84 4.40
C VAL A 225 9.45 5.41 5.18
N TYR A 226 9.19 4.10 5.18
CA TYR A 226 8.14 3.46 5.94
C TYR A 226 8.75 2.91 7.23
N THR A 227 8.19 3.32 8.36
CA THR A 227 8.72 2.96 9.69
C THR A 227 7.60 2.96 10.73
N PRO A 228 7.68 2.12 11.79
CA PRO A 228 6.72 2.19 12.89
C PRO A 228 6.87 3.45 13.74
N ASP A 229 8.06 4.08 13.73
CA ASP A 229 8.39 5.27 14.52
C ASP A 229 9.04 6.36 13.64
N PRO A 230 8.22 7.24 13.02
CA PRO A 230 8.73 8.30 12.15
C PRO A 230 9.54 9.36 12.90
N ASP A 231 9.28 9.58 14.21
CA ASP A 231 9.99 10.61 14.99
C ASP A 231 11.49 10.32 15.11
N ALA A 232 11.89 9.05 15.05
CA ALA A 232 13.29 8.63 15.07
C ALA A 232 14.12 9.17 13.87
N LEU A 233 13.46 9.47 12.76
CA LEU A 233 14.05 9.96 11.51
C LEU A 233 13.63 11.40 11.17
N ALA A 234 13.01 12.11 12.11
CA ALA A 234 12.60 13.49 11.92
C ALA A 234 13.79 14.40 11.56
N GLY A 235 13.62 15.21 10.50
CA GLY A 235 14.63 16.15 10.01
C GLY A 235 15.47 15.65 8.83
N GLU A 236 15.36 14.38 8.47
CA GLU A 236 15.93 13.86 7.20
C GLU A 236 15.15 14.43 6.00
N PRO A 237 15.80 14.68 4.85
CA PRO A 237 15.16 15.21 3.64
C PRO A 237 14.39 14.12 2.88
N VAL A 238 13.48 13.43 3.59
CA VAL A 238 12.72 12.27 3.10
C VAL A 238 11.26 12.37 3.55
N THR A 239 10.37 11.73 2.80
CA THR A 239 8.97 11.60 3.20
C THR A 239 8.84 10.46 4.19
N LEU A 240 8.48 10.76 5.44
CA LEU A 240 8.27 9.75 6.49
C LEU A 240 6.82 9.28 6.47
N ILE A 241 6.63 7.96 6.45
CA ILE A 241 5.33 7.30 6.43
C ILE A 241 5.28 6.32 7.59
N GLN A 242 4.30 6.50 8.48
CA GLN A 242 4.06 5.56 9.56
C GLN A 242 3.42 4.29 8.99
N ASP A 243 4.02 3.14 9.27
CA ASP A 243 3.52 1.83 8.84
C ASP A 243 3.49 0.85 10.02
N GLU A 244 2.28 0.57 10.51
CA GLU A 244 2.04 -0.33 11.64
C GLU A 244 2.26 -1.81 11.31
N THR A 245 2.40 -2.17 10.03
CA THR A 245 2.71 -3.55 9.62
C THR A 245 4.18 -3.90 9.84
N ILE A 246 5.04 -2.90 10.00
CA ILE A 246 6.46 -3.07 10.31
C ILE A 246 6.60 -3.19 11.83
N CYS A 247 7.10 -4.33 12.32
CA CYS A 247 7.40 -4.51 13.74
C CYS A 247 8.74 -3.86 14.10
N GLU A 248 9.76 -4.06 13.26
CA GLU A 248 11.11 -3.50 13.46
C GLU A 248 11.77 -3.13 12.13
N GLY A 249 12.71 -2.19 12.16
CA GLY A 249 13.45 -1.75 10.98
C GLY A 249 12.71 -0.72 10.13
N VAL A 250 13.04 -0.66 8.85
CA VAL A 250 12.49 0.34 7.90
C VAL A 250 12.41 -0.21 6.48
N ARG A 251 11.47 0.32 5.70
CA ARG A 251 11.48 0.16 4.24
C ARG A 251 11.74 1.51 3.58
N VAL A 252 12.67 1.56 2.64
CA VAL A 252 13.02 2.81 1.94
C VAL A 252 12.69 2.65 0.46
N ARG A 253 11.80 3.51 -0.05
CA ARG A 253 11.46 3.60 -1.46
C ARG A 253 12.19 4.77 -2.09
N ARG A 254 12.81 4.54 -3.25
CA ARG A 254 13.41 5.58 -4.10
C ARG A 254 13.18 5.21 -5.56
N GLY A 255 12.43 6.04 -6.29
CA GLY A 255 11.95 5.70 -7.63
C GLY A 255 11.17 4.38 -7.63
N SER A 256 11.51 3.52 -8.58
CA SER A 256 10.92 2.17 -8.76
C SER A 256 11.50 1.11 -7.81
N ARG A 257 12.46 1.48 -6.95
CA ARG A 257 13.16 0.53 -6.07
C ARG A 257 12.67 0.61 -4.64
N MET A 258 12.52 -0.56 -4.04
CA MET A 258 12.20 -0.73 -2.63
C MET A 258 13.33 -1.47 -1.92
N TYR A 259 13.85 -0.86 -0.87
CA TYR A 259 14.89 -1.38 0.00
C TYR A 259 14.23 -1.82 1.30
N ASP A 260 13.99 -3.13 1.43
CA ASP A 260 13.28 -3.69 2.56
C ASP A 260 14.25 -4.19 3.64
N PHE A 261 14.24 -3.51 4.77
CA PHE A 261 14.96 -3.88 5.97
C PHE A 261 13.99 -3.89 7.16
N SER A 262 12.77 -4.38 6.92
CA SER A 262 11.74 -4.54 7.93
C SER A 262 11.53 -6.00 8.35
N ILE A 263 11.03 -6.17 9.57
CA ILE A 263 10.51 -7.44 10.14
C ILE A 263 9.06 -7.24 10.51
#